data_AF-A0A8T0WE01-F1
#
_entry.id   AF-A0A8T0WE01-F1
#
_cell.length_a   1.000
_cell.length_b   1.000
_cell.length_c   1.000
_cell.angle_alpha   90.00
_cell.angle_beta   90.00
_cell.angle_gamma   90.00
#
_symmetry.space_group_name_H-M   'P 1'
#
loop_
_entity.id
_entity.type
_entity.pdbx_description
1 polymer ?
#
loop_
_entity_poly.entity_id
_entity_poly.type
_entity_poly.pdbx_seq_one_letter_code
_entity_poly.pdbx_strand_id
1 'polypeptide(L)'
;MYRYTPFDVFFGSDSFSYTISDDNNNVVTATVFISVICRPPQFISLPQKLHATEDTVSPQFGGFPGIKIAYSDTTENISVTVNAQSGNVSLALSPMKLQQSSADVLSVSKGGKTGKDLMLEGTIEAINGALQFLQYLGNEDFCGDDVIALHSMNRNGVEDAQIPIYVEPINDRPVILAPASIFLGGNESREGHQIYNKSRDTFQFSIYDPDLRSFPGNKSHFSLVLSLEVCEGTLTLRLPASTIPSVEVKTEGVSHWQPIQTYVNIENHFVLKETAVRFRGMVQDCNNAMEQLHYQGPSNGTTLSITVDDLRN
;
A
#
# COMPACT_ATOMS: atom_id res chain seq x y z
N MET A 1 -51.42 -26.67 -7.39
CA MET A 1 -50.41 -25.73 -6.88
C MET A 1 -50.47 -24.48 -7.74
N TYR A 2 -50.76 -23.32 -7.14
CA TYR A 2 -50.71 -22.03 -7.85
C TYR A 2 -49.32 -21.41 -7.64
N ARG A 3 -48.73 -20.88 -8.71
CA ARG A 3 -47.42 -20.20 -8.66
C ARG A 3 -47.61 -18.74 -9.02
N TYR A 4 -47.35 -17.85 -8.07
CA TYR A 4 -47.26 -16.42 -8.31
C TYR A 4 -45.84 -16.06 -8.76
N THR A 5 -45.72 -15.23 -9.78
CA THR A 5 -44.42 -14.73 -10.28
C THR A 5 -44.64 -13.27 -10.66
N PRO A 6 -44.15 -12.31 -9.85
CA PRO A 6 -44.28 -10.90 -10.19
C PRO A 6 -43.50 -10.58 -11.47
N PHE A 7 -43.85 -9.47 -12.13
CA PHE A 7 -43.01 -8.93 -13.20
C PHE A 7 -41.61 -8.66 -12.67
N ASP A 8 -40.60 -8.82 -13.53
CA ASP A 8 -39.23 -8.47 -13.14
C ASP A 8 -39.18 -6.99 -12.72
N VAL A 9 -38.35 -6.69 -11.71
CA VAL A 9 -38.19 -5.34 -11.13
C VAL A 9 -39.41 -4.85 -10.29
N PHE A 10 -40.55 -5.54 -10.28
CA PHE A 10 -41.72 -5.15 -9.47
C PHE A 10 -41.48 -5.31 -7.96
N PHE A 11 -41.90 -4.30 -7.20
CA PHE A 11 -42.03 -4.33 -5.74
C PHE A 11 -43.27 -3.53 -5.33
N GLY A 12 -43.83 -3.84 -4.16
CA GLY A 12 -45.06 -3.24 -3.65
C GLY A 12 -46.17 -4.25 -3.43
N SER A 13 -47.39 -3.73 -3.23
CA SER A 13 -48.57 -4.56 -2.96
C SER A 13 -49.18 -5.08 -4.26
N ASP A 14 -49.52 -6.36 -4.29
CA ASP A 14 -50.33 -6.99 -5.33
C ASP A 14 -51.45 -7.82 -4.69
N SER A 15 -52.46 -8.20 -5.48
CA SER A 15 -53.54 -9.05 -4.99
C SER A 15 -54.17 -9.86 -6.10
N PHE A 16 -54.67 -11.05 -5.74
CA PHE A 16 -55.54 -11.82 -6.62
C PHE A 16 -56.74 -12.35 -5.83
N SER A 17 -57.88 -12.43 -6.50
CA SER A 17 -59.09 -13.03 -5.94
C SER A 17 -59.29 -14.43 -6.49
N TYR A 18 -59.78 -15.33 -5.64
CA TYR A 18 -60.17 -16.67 -6.05
C TYR A 18 -61.55 -17.01 -5.52
N THR A 19 -62.20 -17.93 -6.22
CA THR A 19 -63.58 -18.31 -5.96
C THR A 19 -63.64 -19.82 -5.76
N ILE A 20 -64.29 -20.26 -4.68
CA ILE A 20 -64.54 -21.66 -4.39
C ILE A 20 -66.06 -21.87 -4.44
N SER A 21 -66.51 -22.93 -5.13
CA SER A 21 -67.91 -23.36 -5.14
C SER A 21 -68.06 -24.77 -4.59
N ASP A 22 -69.14 -25.04 -3.86
CA ASP A 22 -69.55 -26.40 -3.51
C ASP A 22 -70.43 -27.03 -4.61
N ASP A 23 -70.78 -28.31 -4.44
CA ASP A 23 -71.65 -29.06 -5.37
C ASP A 23 -73.09 -28.52 -5.46
N ASN A 24 -73.44 -27.57 -4.57
CA ASN A 24 -74.75 -26.93 -4.50
C ASN A 24 -74.72 -25.50 -5.08
N ASN A 25 -73.66 -25.13 -5.82
CA ASN A 25 -73.43 -23.79 -6.39
C ASN A 25 -73.31 -22.65 -5.35
N ASN A 26 -73.00 -22.94 -4.09
CA ASN A 26 -72.67 -21.89 -3.13
C ASN A 26 -71.25 -21.39 -3.41
N VAL A 27 -71.11 -20.09 -3.65
CA VAL A 27 -69.86 -19.48 -4.09
C VAL A 27 -69.29 -18.57 -3.00
N VAL A 28 -68.03 -18.77 -2.63
CA VAL A 28 -67.27 -17.88 -1.74
C VAL A 28 -66.09 -17.30 -2.51
N THR A 29 -65.92 -15.98 -2.42
CA THR A 29 -64.76 -15.27 -2.97
C THR A 29 -63.86 -14.79 -1.84
N ALA A 30 -62.56 -15.02 -1.98
CA ALA A 30 -61.54 -14.51 -1.08
C ALA A 30 -60.44 -13.80 -1.87
N THR A 31 -59.81 -12.81 -1.26
CA THR A 31 -58.69 -12.06 -1.84
C THR A 31 -57.43 -12.37 -1.07
N VAL A 32 -56.36 -12.70 -1.80
CA VAL A 32 -55.01 -12.84 -1.25
C VAL A 32 -54.25 -11.55 -1.51
N PHE A 33 -53.73 -10.94 -0.46
CA PHE A 33 -52.82 -9.80 -0.56
C PHE A 33 -51.37 -10.28 -0.54
N ILE A 34 -50.55 -9.75 -1.43
CA ILE A 34 -49.14 -10.07 -1.58
C ILE A 34 -48.33 -8.79 -1.37
N SER A 35 -47.24 -8.87 -0.61
CA SER A 35 -46.26 -7.79 -0.50
C SER A 35 -44.94 -8.26 -1.10
N VAL A 36 -44.54 -7.65 -2.22
CA VAL A 36 -43.27 -7.93 -2.89
C VAL A 36 -42.24 -6.92 -2.39
N ILE A 37 -41.20 -7.40 -1.71
CA ILE A 37 -40.14 -6.54 -1.18
C ILE A 37 -39.18 -6.10 -2.29
N CYS A 38 -38.66 -4.87 -2.20
CA CYS A 38 -37.66 -4.40 -3.13
C CYS A 38 -36.31 -5.09 -2.83
N ARG A 39 -35.75 -5.78 -3.83
CA ARG A 39 -34.41 -6.38 -3.76
C ARG A 39 -33.36 -5.29 -3.47
N PRO A 40 -32.26 -5.61 -2.77
CA PRO A 40 -31.17 -4.65 -2.59
C PRO A 40 -30.57 -4.20 -3.93
N PRO A 41 -29.91 -3.03 -3.99
CA PRO A 41 -29.23 -2.57 -5.19
C PRO A 41 -28.26 -3.63 -5.73
N GLN A 42 -28.21 -3.82 -7.04
CA GLN A 42 -27.45 -4.90 -7.67
C GLN A 42 -26.30 -4.34 -8.51
N PHE A 43 -25.11 -4.91 -8.37
CA PHE A 43 -23.97 -4.57 -9.22
C PHE A 43 -24.13 -5.21 -10.60
N ILE A 44 -24.46 -4.40 -11.61
CA ILE A 44 -24.73 -4.88 -12.98
C ILE A 44 -23.51 -4.74 -13.90
N SER A 45 -22.50 -3.96 -13.49
CA SER A 45 -21.25 -3.79 -14.20
C SER A 45 -20.14 -3.58 -13.19
N LEU A 46 -19.07 -4.36 -13.32
CA LEU A 46 -17.84 -4.24 -12.56
C LEU A 46 -16.65 -4.47 -13.49
N PRO A 47 -15.56 -3.71 -13.34
CA PRO A 47 -14.31 -4.01 -14.04
C PRO A 47 -13.74 -5.35 -13.56
N GLN A 48 -13.14 -6.12 -14.48
CA GLN A 48 -12.57 -7.44 -14.14
C GLN A 48 -11.32 -7.34 -13.27
N LYS A 49 -10.47 -6.34 -13.55
CA LYS A 49 -9.26 -6.04 -12.79
C LYS A 49 -8.92 -4.56 -12.98
N LEU A 50 -8.63 -3.88 -11.88
CA LEU A 50 -8.13 -2.51 -11.89
C LEU A 50 -6.60 -2.51 -11.80
N HIS A 51 -6.02 -1.38 -12.21
CA HIS A 51 -4.59 -1.14 -12.13
C HIS A 51 -4.37 0.16 -11.37
N ALA A 52 -3.39 0.14 -10.48
CA ALA A 52 -2.87 1.30 -9.77
C ALA A 52 -1.36 1.26 -9.81
N THR A 53 -0.75 2.38 -9.47
CA THR A 53 0.69 2.47 -9.26
C THR A 53 0.92 2.79 -7.78
N GLU A 54 1.91 2.14 -7.18
CA GLU A 54 2.36 2.40 -5.81
C GLU A 54 2.60 3.90 -5.57
N ASP A 55 2.47 4.33 -4.32
CA ASP A 55 2.67 5.72 -3.83
C ASP A 55 1.92 6.84 -4.54
N THR A 56 0.98 6.49 -5.41
CA THR A 56 0.24 7.45 -6.20
C THR A 56 -1.24 7.16 -6.18
N VAL A 57 -2.02 8.23 -6.17
CA VAL A 57 -3.48 8.12 -6.28
C VAL A 57 -3.82 7.67 -7.70
N SER A 58 -4.55 6.57 -7.80
CA SER A 58 -4.90 5.91 -9.05
C SER A 58 -6.43 5.85 -9.25
N PRO A 59 -6.96 6.25 -10.42
CA PRO A 59 -6.25 6.96 -11.49
C PRO A 59 -5.90 8.40 -11.08
N GLN A 60 -4.85 8.97 -11.67
CA GLN A 60 -4.43 10.35 -11.39
C GLN A 60 -5.50 11.39 -11.76
N PHE A 61 -6.36 11.09 -12.73
CA PHE A 61 -7.45 11.96 -13.18
C PHE A 61 -8.77 11.18 -13.24
N GLY A 62 -9.85 11.79 -12.75
CA GLY A 62 -11.17 11.16 -12.73
C GLY A 62 -11.21 9.99 -11.76
N GLY A 63 -11.89 8.92 -12.14
CA GLY A 63 -11.95 7.69 -11.35
C GLY A 63 -12.05 6.44 -12.23
N PHE A 64 -12.17 5.29 -11.59
CA PHE A 64 -12.31 4.02 -12.29
C PHE A 64 -13.67 3.92 -13.00
N PRO A 65 -13.71 3.75 -14.34
CA PRO A 65 -14.96 3.56 -15.05
C PRO A 65 -15.49 2.13 -14.86
N GLY A 66 -16.76 1.92 -15.22
CA GLY A 66 -17.32 0.57 -15.36
C GLY A 66 -17.97 -0.02 -14.12
N ILE A 67 -18.01 0.71 -13.00
CA ILE A 67 -18.81 0.36 -11.82
C ILE A 67 -20.22 0.92 -12.04
N LYS A 68 -21.23 0.04 -12.11
CA LYS A 68 -22.65 0.45 -12.18
C LYS A 68 -23.53 -0.42 -11.30
N ILE A 69 -24.43 0.26 -10.59
CA ILE A 69 -25.46 -0.34 -9.76
C ILE A 69 -26.83 -0.09 -10.41
N ALA A 70 -27.68 -1.12 -10.43
CA ALA A 70 -29.09 -0.99 -10.80
C ALA A 70 -29.95 -1.14 -9.55
N TYR A 71 -30.97 -0.30 -9.44
CA TYR A 71 -31.91 -0.35 -8.33
C TYR A 71 -33.32 0.02 -8.80
N SER A 72 -34.31 -0.79 -8.42
CA SER A 72 -35.70 -0.63 -8.87
C SER A 72 -36.39 0.59 -8.26
N ASP A 73 -36.09 0.94 -7.01
CA ASP A 73 -36.66 2.09 -6.32
C ASP A 73 -35.75 3.31 -6.46
N THR A 74 -35.94 4.07 -7.54
CA THR A 74 -35.12 5.27 -7.81
C THR A 74 -35.30 6.41 -6.80
N THR A 75 -36.31 6.32 -5.92
CA THR A 75 -36.65 7.39 -4.96
C THR A 75 -36.13 7.12 -3.55
N GLU A 76 -35.73 5.88 -3.25
CA GLU A 76 -35.13 5.52 -1.97
C GLU A 76 -33.65 5.89 -1.95
N ASN A 77 -33.24 6.54 -0.86
CA ASN A 77 -31.82 6.72 -0.55
C ASN A 77 -31.23 5.37 -0.15
N ILE A 78 -30.16 4.98 -0.84
CA ILE A 78 -29.40 3.77 -0.54
C ILE A 78 -28.03 4.16 0.02
N SER A 79 -27.38 3.22 0.69
CA SER A 79 -26.02 3.37 1.18
C SER A 79 -25.08 2.45 0.40
N VAL A 80 -23.93 2.99 -0.01
CA VAL A 80 -22.84 2.22 -0.62
C VAL A 80 -21.57 2.47 0.17
N THR A 81 -21.04 1.41 0.77
CA THR A 81 -19.75 1.43 1.46
C THR A 81 -18.69 0.82 0.54
N VAL A 82 -17.56 1.51 0.41
CA VAL A 82 -16.40 1.06 -0.38
C VAL A 82 -15.17 1.02 0.51
N ASN A 83 -14.47 -0.10 0.53
CA ASN A 83 -13.22 -0.24 1.26
C ASN A 83 -12.18 -1.01 0.43
N ALA A 84 -10.91 -0.79 0.75
CA ALA A 84 -9.80 -1.55 0.21
C ALA A 84 -9.11 -2.33 1.33
N GLN A 85 -8.65 -3.54 1.05
CA GLN A 85 -7.97 -4.36 2.04
C GLN A 85 -6.59 -3.80 2.39
N SER A 86 -5.83 -3.34 1.39
CA SER A 86 -4.46 -2.82 1.54
C SER A 86 -4.30 -1.37 1.09
N GLY A 87 -5.37 -0.58 1.17
CA GLY A 87 -5.32 0.83 0.79
C GLY A 87 -6.49 1.65 1.31
N ASN A 88 -6.68 2.81 0.69
CA ASN A 88 -7.76 3.74 0.95
C ASN A 88 -8.46 4.07 -0.37
N VAL A 89 -9.77 4.13 -0.30
CA VAL A 89 -10.61 4.54 -1.44
C VAL A 89 -11.18 5.92 -1.16
N SER A 90 -11.18 6.78 -2.16
CA SER A 90 -11.69 8.15 -2.08
C SER A 90 -12.37 8.55 -3.38
N LEU A 91 -13.00 9.72 -3.42
CA LEU A 91 -13.51 10.29 -4.65
C LEU A 91 -12.56 11.39 -5.12
N ALA A 92 -12.25 11.41 -6.41
CA ALA A 92 -11.52 12.51 -7.01
C ALA A 92 -12.24 13.83 -6.74
N LEU A 93 -11.46 14.86 -6.41
CA LEU A 93 -11.94 16.23 -6.36
C LEU A 93 -12.27 16.67 -7.79
N SER A 94 -13.50 16.43 -8.22
CA SER A 94 -14.00 17.06 -9.43
C SER A 94 -14.20 18.55 -9.16
N PRO A 95 -13.92 19.47 -10.11
CA PRO A 95 -14.35 20.87 -10.00
C PRO A 95 -15.89 21.04 -10.02
N MET A 96 -16.66 19.99 -9.72
CA MET A 96 -18.11 19.99 -9.59
C MET A 96 -18.59 20.73 -8.34
N LYS A 97 -18.47 22.06 -8.38
CA LYS A 97 -19.65 22.90 -8.22
C LYS A 97 -20.19 23.16 -9.63
N LEU A 98 -21.04 22.29 -10.17
CA LEU A 98 -21.82 22.65 -11.35
C LEU A 98 -23.18 21.93 -11.33
N GLN A 99 -24.19 22.68 -10.85
CA GLN A 99 -25.62 22.49 -11.08
C GLN A 99 -26.22 21.15 -10.63
N GLN A 100 -26.51 21.02 -9.33
CA GLN A 100 -27.55 20.10 -8.87
C GLN A 100 -28.69 20.88 -8.23
N SER A 101 -29.90 20.64 -8.75
CA SER A 101 -31.18 21.05 -8.19
C SER A 101 -31.30 20.56 -6.74
N SER A 102 -31.93 21.38 -5.89
CA SER A 102 -31.88 21.32 -4.43
C SER A 102 -32.63 20.14 -3.76
N ALA A 103 -32.62 18.93 -4.31
CA ALA A 103 -33.40 17.81 -3.78
C ALA A 103 -32.65 16.47 -3.60
N ASP A 104 -31.54 16.23 -4.30
CA ASP A 104 -30.78 14.97 -4.19
C ASP A 104 -29.35 15.25 -3.74
N VAL A 105 -29.15 15.32 -2.43
CA VAL A 105 -27.82 15.57 -1.85
C VAL A 105 -27.15 14.22 -1.61
N LEU A 106 -26.20 13.86 -2.46
CA LEU A 106 -25.24 12.80 -2.15
C LEU A 106 -24.47 13.19 -0.88
N SER A 107 -24.58 12.36 0.15
CA SER A 107 -23.74 12.46 1.35
C SER A 107 -22.51 11.56 1.16
N VAL A 108 -21.32 12.14 1.36
CA VAL A 108 -20.04 11.42 1.31
C VAL A 108 -19.38 11.55 2.67
N SER A 109 -19.07 10.42 3.29
CA SER A 109 -18.44 10.39 4.60
C SER A 109 -17.40 9.28 4.70
N LYS A 110 -16.55 9.38 5.72
CA LYS A 110 -15.63 8.33 6.13
C LYS A 110 -16.21 7.60 7.34
N GLY A 111 -16.18 6.28 7.30
CA GLY A 111 -16.76 5.44 8.35
C GLY A 111 -15.99 4.13 8.56
N GLY A 112 -16.67 3.16 9.18
CA GLY A 112 -16.06 1.88 9.55
C GLY A 112 -15.25 1.94 10.84
N LYS A 113 -14.79 0.76 11.30
CA LYS A 113 -14.02 0.63 12.57
C LYS A 113 -12.68 1.37 12.54
N THR A 114 -12.09 1.51 11.35
CA THR A 114 -10.78 2.13 11.13
C THR A 114 -10.89 3.54 10.55
N GLY A 115 -12.11 4.04 10.26
CA GLY A 115 -12.33 5.34 9.60
C GLY A 115 -11.89 5.39 8.14
N LYS A 116 -11.52 4.26 7.53
CA LYS A 116 -11.01 4.18 6.15
C LYS A 116 -12.11 4.03 5.10
N ASP A 117 -13.26 3.48 5.50
CA ASP A 117 -14.35 3.12 4.59
C ASP A 117 -14.97 4.39 3.99
N LEU A 118 -15.13 4.41 2.66
CA LEU A 118 -15.85 5.45 1.95
C LEU A 118 -17.34 5.12 1.98
N MET A 119 -18.15 5.93 2.64
CA MET A 119 -19.60 5.76 2.70
C MET A 119 -20.29 6.80 1.83
N LEU A 120 -21.10 6.33 0.89
CA LEU A 120 -21.92 7.13 -0.02
C LEU A 120 -23.39 6.89 0.31
N GLU A 121 -24.16 7.94 0.53
CA GLU A 121 -25.60 7.84 0.78
C GLU A 121 -26.37 8.80 -0.13
N GLY A 122 -27.39 8.31 -0.83
CA GLY A 122 -28.20 9.11 -1.75
C GLY A 122 -28.97 8.25 -2.75
N THR A 123 -29.53 8.89 -3.77
CA THR A 123 -30.24 8.18 -4.84
C THR A 123 -29.29 7.40 -5.74
N ILE A 124 -29.84 6.42 -6.45
CA ILE A 124 -29.07 5.56 -7.36
C ILE A 124 -28.35 6.34 -8.47
N GLU A 125 -28.93 7.44 -8.94
CA GLU A 125 -28.32 8.31 -9.94
C GLU A 125 -27.10 9.03 -9.37
N ALA A 126 -27.25 9.64 -8.19
CA ALA A 126 -26.17 10.36 -7.52
C ALA A 126 -24.99 9.43 -7.17
N ILE A 127 -25.29 8.21 -6.71
CA ILE A 127 -24.27 7.20 -6.38
C ILE A 127 -23.55 6.70 -7.64
N ASN A 128 -24.27 6.35 -8.71
CA ASN A 128 -23.62 5.97 -9.98
C ASN A 128 -22.80 7.12 -10.59
N GLY A 129 -23.20 8.37 -10.35
CA GLY A 129 -22.41 9.56 -10.69
C GLY A 129 -21.10 9.62 -9.89
N ALA A 130 -21.16 9.38 -8.58
CA ALA A 130 -19.99 9.40 -7.70
C ALA A 130 -19.01 8.25 -7.96
N LEU A 131 -19.51 7.02 -8.17
CA LEU A 131 -18.67 5.83 -8.38
C LEU A 131 -17.75 5.95 -9.62
N GLN A 132 -18.08 6.83 -10.58
CA GLN A 132 -17.22 7.13 -11.72
C GLN A 132 -15.95 7.91 -11.34
N PHE A 133 -15.92 8.51 -10.16
CA PHE A 133 -14.79 9.28 -9.63
C PHE A 133 -14.04 8.54 -8.53
N LEU A 134 -14.25 7.22 -8.41
CA LEU A 134 -13.56 6.41 -7.42
C LEU A 134 -12.04 6.39 -7.69
N GLN A 135 -11.25 6.75 -6.68
CA GLN A 135 -9.81 6.69 -6.66
C GLN A 135 -9.32 5.77 -5.55
N TYR A 136 -8.16 5.16 -5.77
CA TYR A 136 -7.46 4.26 -4.87
C TYR A 136 -6.07 4.81 -4.55
N LEU A 137 -5.66 4.69 -3.30
CA LEU A 137 -4.28 4.89 -2.87
C LEU A 137 -3.91 3.72 -1.96
N GLY A 138 -2.85 2.99 -2.32
CA GLY A 138 -2.31 1.91 -1.49
C GLY A 138 -1.89 2.42 -0.11
N ASN A 139 -1.70 1.51 0.85
CA ASN A 139 -0.93 1.85 2.05
C ASN A 139 0.51 2.18 1.64
N GLU A 140 1.27 2.79 2.56
CA GLU A 140 2.70 3.08 2.39
C GLU A 140 3.46 1.80 1.96
N ASP A 141 4.27 1.93 0.90
CA ASP A 141 5.10 0.88 0.29
C ASP A 141 4.31 -0.40 -0.08
N PHE A 142 3.02 -0.26 -0.39
CA PHE A 142 2.19 -1.38 -0.82
C PHE A 142 2.14 -1.51 -2.34
N CYS A 143 2.65 -2.65 -2.83
CA CYS A 143 2.45 -3.14 -4.19
C CYS A 143 1.97 -4.60 -4.24
N GLY A 144 1.42 -5.01 -5.39
CA GLY A 144 0.85 -6.34 -5.61
C GLY A 144 -0.68 -6.36 -5.70
N ASP A 145 -1.28 -7.53 -5.50
CA ASP A 145 -2.74 -7.70 -5.60
C ASP A 145 -3.45 -7.22 -4.31
N ASP A 146 -4.52 -6.43 -4.50
CA ASP A 146 -5.44 -5.97 -3.47
C ASP A 146 -6.90 -6.13 -3.96
N VAL A 147 -7.86 -5.93 -3.07
CA VAL A 147 -9.29 -6.05 -3.36
C VAL A 147 -10.03 -4.82 -2.84
N ILE A 148 -10.79 -4.20 -3.73
CA ILE A 148 -11.79 -3.19 -3.37
C ILE A 148 -13.11 -3.92 -3.17
N ALA A 149 -13.63 -3.91 -1.94
CA ALA A 149 -14.95 -4.43 -1.62
C ALA A 149 -16.00 -3.31 -1.63
N LEU A 150 -17.16 -3.64 -2.18
CA LEU A 150 -18.32 -2.77 -2.32
C LEU A 150 -19.50 -3.43 -1.62
N HIS A 151 -20.18 -2.67 -0.78
CA HIS A 151 -21.36 -3.10 -0.04
C HIS A 151 -22.48 -2.12 -0.31
N SER A 152 -23.51 -2.53 -1.05
CA SER A 152 -24.70 -1.71 -1.30
C SER A 152 -25.85 -2.17 -0.42
N MET A 153 -26.59 -1.24 0.17
CA MET A 153 -27.62 -1.52 1.16
C MET A 153 -28.85 -0.64 0.91
N ASN A 154 -30.03 -1.25 1.00
CA ASN A 154 -31.30 -0.55 1.19
C ASN A 154 -31.94 -1.01 2.51
N ARG A 155 -33.18 -0.59 2.79
CA ARG A 155 -33.90 -1.02 3.99
C ARG A 155 -34.19 -2.53 4.09
N ASN A 156 -34.10 -3.25 2.97
CA ASN A 156 -34.52 -4.66 2.85
C ASN A 156 -33.35 -5.65 2.81
N GLY A 157 -32.11 -5.19 2.61
CA GLY A 157 -30.96 -6.07 2.53
C GLY A 157 -29.68 -5.40 2.04
N VAL A 158 -28.67 -6.24 1.82
CA VAL A 158 -27.32 -5.87 1.38
C VAL A 158 -26.95 -6.73 0.18
N GLU A 159 -26.21 -6.14 -0.74
CA GLU A 159 -25.51 -6.83 -1.83
C GLU A 159 -24.02 -6.48 -1.77
N ASP A 160 -23.17 -7.50 -1.93
CA ASP A 160 -21.72 -7.37 -1.86
C ASP A 160 -21.09 -7.64 -3.22
N ALA A 161 -20.01 -6.92 -3.51
CA ALA A 161 -19.17 -7.14 -4.66
C ALA A 161 -17.70 -6.89 -4.35
N GLN A 162 -16.83 -7.44 -5.18
CA GLN A 162 -15.38 -7.27 -5.07
C GLN A 162 -14.80 -6.95 -6.44
N ILE A 163 -13.83 -6.05 -6.45
CA ILE A 163 -13.04 -5.70 -7.64
C ILE A 163 -11.58 -5.93 -7.29
N PRO A 164 -10.89 -6.87 -7.96
CA PRO A 164 -9.45 -7.03 -7.77
C PRO A 164 -8.72 -5.84 -8.40
N ILE A 165 -7.68 -5.36 -7.72
CA ILE A 165 -6.79 -4.29 -8.19
C ILE A 165 -5.34 -4.76 -8.06
N TYR A 166 -4.52 -4.48 -9.07
CA TYR A 166 -3.08 -4.71 -9.00
C TYR A 166 -2.35 -3.39 -8.93
N VAL A 167 -1.51 -3.27 -7.90
CA VAL A 167 -0.67 -2.11 -7.65
C VAL A 167 0.72 -2.41 -8.21
N GLU A 168 1.08 -1.70 -9.26
CA GLU A 168 2.38 -1.80 -9.91
C GLU A 168 3.47 -1.23 -8.99
N PRO A 169 4.56 -1.97 -8.74
CA PRO A 169 5.62 -1.52 -7.85
C PRO A 169 6.38 -0.31 -8.43
N ILE A 170 6.81 0.60 -7.58
CA ILE A 170 7.74 1.69 -7.90
C ILE A 170 9.04 1.45 -7.13
N ASN A 171 10.20 1.63 -7.78
CA ASN A 171 11.47 1.58 -7.07
C ASN A 171 11.61 2.76 -6.10
N ASP A 172 11.59 2.46 -4.81
CA ASP A 172 11.79 3.35 -3.69
C ASP A 172 13.26 3.49 -3.32
N ARG A 173 13.59 4.61 -2.66
CA ARG A 173 14.97 4.82 -2.22
C ARG A 173 15.26 4.02 -0.93
N PRO A 174 16.45 3.44 -0.80
CA PRO A 174 16.88 2.82 0.45
C PRO A 174 16.85 3.79 1.62
N VAL A 175 16.49 3.28 2.80
CA VAL A 175 16.36 4.05 4.03
C VAL A 175 17.47 3.68 5.00
N ILE A 176 18.11 4.71 5.58
CA ILE A 176 19.09 4.57 6.66
C ILE A 176 18.43 5.04 7.95
N LEU A 177 18.22 4.11 8.88
CA LEU A 177 17.83 4.41 10.26
C LEU A 177 19.08 4.54 11.10
N ALA A 178 19.48 5.78 11.40
CA ALA A 178 20.61 6.08 12.26
C ALA A 178 20.36 7.38 13.04
N PRO A 179 20.87 7.52 14.27
CA PRO A 179 20.83 8.79 14.98
C PRO A 179 21.69 9.84 14.25
N ALA A 180 21.26 11.11 14.31
CA ALA A 180 22.00 12.22 13.68
C ALA A 180 23.39 12.47 14.30
N SER A 181 23.60 12.04 15.55
CA SER A 181 24.86 12.17 16.26
C SER A 181 25.02 11.02 17.25
N ILE A 182 26.24 10.52 17.37
CA ILE A 182 26.63 9.51 18.36
C ILE A 182 27.84 10.00 19.16
N PHE A 183 27.90 9.59 20.43
CA PHE A 183 29.07 9.80 21.26
C PHE A 183 29.85 8.50 21.37
N LEU A 184 31.07 8.49 20.83
CA LEU A 184 31.97 7.35 20.93
C LEU A 184 32.68 7.41 22.29
N GLY A 185 32.11 6.73 23.28
CA GLY A 185 32.70 6.57 24.62
C GLY A 185 33.42 5.23 24.81
N GLY A 186 34.30 5.16 25.81
CA GLY A 186 34.98 3.92 26.23
C GLY A 186 36.46 3.83 25.81
N ASN A 187 37.10 2.70 26.11
CA ASN A 187 38.50 2.49 25.74
C ASN A 187 38.62 2.17 24.25
N GLU A 188 39.50 2.87 23.54
CA GLU A 188 39.87 2.55 22.16
C GLU A 188 40.45 1.14 22.09
N SER A 189 39.91 0.32 21.18
CA SER A 189 40.54 -0.93 20.79
C SER A 189 41.70 -0.64 19.82
N ARG A 190 42.47 -1.67 19.45
CA ARG A 190 43.47 -1.55 18.37
C ARG A 190 42.87 -1.15 17.03
N GLU A 191 41.57 -1.37 16.82
CA GLU A 191 40.83 -1.07 15.59
C GLU A 191 40.09 0.27 15.67
N GLY A 192 40.17 0.97 16.81
CA GLY A 192 39.45 2.21 17.10
C GLY A 192 38.21 2.00 17.98
N HIS A 193 37.32 2.99 17.97
CA HIS A 193 36.01 2.94 18.62
C HIS A 193 34.97 2.29 17.71
N GLN A 194 34.27 1.27 18.21
CA GLN A 194 33.15 0.67 17.48
C GLN A 194 31.97 1.66 17.42
N ILE A 195 31.53 1.99 16.19
CA ILE A 195 30.49 2.99 15.94
C ILE A 195 29.12 2.52 16.41
N TYR A 196 28.77 1.26 16.12
CA TYR A 196 27.50 0.68 16.51
C TYR A 196 27.68 -0.75 17.00
N ASN A 197 27.05 -1.08 18.13
CA ASN A 197 26.95 -2.42 18.64
C ASN A 197 25.54 -2.67 19.19
N LYS A 198 24.81 -3.56 18.54
CA LYS A 198 23.41 -3.89 18.86
C LYS A 198 23.17 -4.36 20.30
N SER A 199 24.19 -4.94 20.96
CA SER A 199 24.09 -5.38 22.36
C SER A 199 24.45 -4.28 23.36
N ARG A 200 25.16 -3.23 22.94
CA ARG A 200 25.62 -2.13 23.80
C ARG A 200 24.72 -0.90 23.68
N ASP A 201 24.34 -0.56 22.47
CA ASP A 201 23.75 0.73 22.14
C ASP A 201 22.22 0.67 22.18
N THR A 202 21.60 1.73 22.73
CA THR A 202 20.14 1.84 22.83
C THR A 202 19.47 2.36 21.57
N PHE A 203 20.25 3.02 20.69
CA PHE A 203 19.78 3.43 19.37
C PHE A 203 19.90 2.26 18.39
N GLN A 204 19.09 2.27 17.35
CA GLN A 204 19.17 1.30 16.27
C GLN A 204 19.94 1.90 15.10
N PHE A 205 20.84 1.12 14.53
CA PHE A 205 21.36 1.34 13.20
C PHE A 205 20.76 0.28 12.28
N SER A 206 20.11 0.69 11.18
CA SER A 206 19.61 -0.27 10.20
C SER A 206 19.55 0.36 8.81
N ILE A 207 19.97 -0.40 7.81
CA ILE A 207 19.74 -0.09 6.40
C ILE A 207 18.69 -1.08 5.90
N TYR A 208 17.64 -0.58 5.26
CA TYR A 208 16.69 -1.43 4.56
C TYR A 208 16.22 -0.72 3.30
N ASP A 209 15.54 -1.49 2.47
CA ASP A 209 14.97 -1.02 1.23
C ASP A 209 13.50 -1.47 1.16
N PRO A 210 12.54 -0.56 0.94
CA PRO A 210 11.12 -0.91 0.82
C PRO A 210 10.87 -1.97 -0.27
N ASP A 211 11.59 -1.88 -1.40
CA ASP A 211 11.41 -2.76 -2.55
C ASP A 211 11.84 -4.20 -2.29
N LEU A 212 12.70 -4.44 -1.29
CA LEU A 212 13.26 -5.77 -1.04
C LEU A 212 12.16 -6.84 -0.86
N ARG A 213 10.98 -6.45 -0.38
CA ARG A 213 9.84 -7.37 -0.21
C ARG A 213 9.24 -7.81 -1.53
N SER A 214 9.19 -6.90 -2.49
CA SER A 214 8.49 -7.03 -3.77
C SER A 214 9.45 -7.17 -4.95
N PHE A 215 10.75 -7.17 -4.69
CA PHE A 215 11.81 -7.19 -5.69
C PHE A 215 11.61 -8.32 -6.71
N PRO A 216 11.49 -7.98 -8.01
CA PRO A 216 11.29 -8.96 -9.06
C PRO A 216 12.57 -9.78 -9.27
N GLY A 217 12.63 -10.97 -8.67
CA GLY A 217 13.75 -11.88 -8.78
C GLY A 217 14.02 -12.63 -7.47
N ASN A 218 15.29 -12.99 -7.26
CA ASN A 218 15.72 -13.54 -5.98
C ASN A 218 16.16 -12.38 -5.08
N LYS A 219 15.73 -12.34 -3.81
CA LYS A 219 16.22 -11.37 -2.81
C LYS A 219 17.74 -11.35 -2.68
N SER A 220 18.40 -12.47 -2.99
CA SER A 220 19.87 -12.55 -3.05
C SER A 220 20.51 -11.75 -4.20
N HIS A 221 19.71 -11.30 -5.18
CA HIS A 221 20.17 -10.43 -6.26
C HIS A 221 19.91 -8.95 -5.97
N PHE A 222 19.12 -8.63 -4.94
CA PHE A 222 18.92 -7.25 -4.51
C PHE A 222 20.20 -6.74 -3.86
N SER A 223 20.77 -5.68 -4.44
CA SER A 223 22.09 -5.20 -4.07
C SER A 223 22.11 -3.71 -3.82
N LEU A 224 22.69 -3.30 -2.71
CA LEU A 224 22.89 -1.91 -2.37
C LEU A 224 24.35 -1.53 -2.58
N VAL A 225 24.60 -0.28 -2.93
CA VAL A 225 25.91 0.36 -2.84
C VAL A 225 25.95 1.20 -1.57
N LEU A 226 26.68 0.73 -0.58
CA LEU A 226 26.94 1.47 0.66
C LEU A 226 28.25 2.26 0.48
N SER A 227 28.20 3.57 0.65
CA SER A 227 29.40 4.41 0.74
C SER A 227 29.49 5.10 2.10
N LEU A 228 30.65 5.00 2.71
CA LEU A 228 31.00 5.55 4.01
C LEU A 228 32.20 6.48 3.84
N GLU A 229 32.13 7.69 4.40
CA GLU A 229 33.21 8.69 4.27
C GLU A 229 33.32 9.49 5.56
N VAL A 230 34.54 9.62 6.09
CA VAL A 230 34.84 10.50 7.23
C VAL A 230 35.67 11.70 6.79
N CYS A 231 35.38 12.88 7.37
CA CYS A 231 36.16 14.09 7.08
C CYS A 231 37.59 14.02 7.65
N GLU A 232 37.72 13.54 8.89
CA GLU A 232 38.99 13.31 9.58
C GLU A 232 38.99 11.91 10.21
N GLY A 233 40.17 11.30 10.29
CA GLY A 233 40.37 9.96 10.86
C GLY A 233 40.31 8.84 9.82
N THR A 234 40.09 7.62 10.28
CA THR A 234 40.10 6.42 9.46
C THR A 234 38.99 5.47 9.87
N LEU A 235 38.31 4.89 8.89
CA LEU A 235 37.33 3.84 9.08
C LEU A 235 37.99 2.48 8.93
N THR A 236 37.75 1.61 9.91
CA THR A 236 38.10 0.19 9.83
C THR A 236 36.83 -0.61 9.62
N LEU A 237 36.74 -1.34 8.49
CA LEU A 237 35.61 -2.22 8.17
C LEU A 237 36.05 -3.66 8.00
N ARG A 238 35.20 -4.58 8.43
CA ARG A 238 35.29 -6.01 8.12
C ARG A 238 34.20 -6.37 7.13
N LEU A 239 34.58 -6.78 5.93
CA LEU A 239 33.65 -7.09 4.84
C LEU A 239 33.80 -8.56 4.39
N PRO A 240 32.73 -9.22 3.94
CA PRO A 240 32.80 -10.56 3.35
C PRO A 240 33.62 -10.57 2.05
N ALA A 241 34.36 -11.65 1.80
CA ALA A 241 35.18 -11.77 0.58
C ALA A 241 34.36 -11.70 -0.72
N SER A 242 33.06 -12.01 -0.69
CA SER A 242 32.15 -11.87 -1.83
C SER A 242 31.98 -10.42 -2.31
N THR A 243 32.22 -9.43 -1.44
CA THR A 243 32.10 -8.00 -1.78
C THR A 243 33.36 -7.42 -2.40
N ILE A 244 34.50 -8.11 -2.33
CA ILE A 244 35.80 -7.64 -2.84
C ILE A 244 35.74 -7.06 -4.27
N PRO A 245 35.07 -7.70 -5.25
CA PRO A 245 35.07 -7.21 -6.62
C PRO A 245 34.40 -5.84 -6.81
N SER A 246 33.57 -5.42 -5.85
CA SER A 246 32.81 -4.16 -5.91
C SER A 246 33.36 -3.08 -4.99
N VAL A 247 34.42 -3.36 -4.24
CA VAL A 247 34.95 -2.44 -3.24
C VAL A 247 35.80 -1.37 -3.90
N GLU A 248 35.45 -0.13 -3.59
CA GLU A 248 36.15 1.07 -3.98
C GLU A 248 36.52 1.88 -2.73
N VAL A 249 37.63 2.60 -2.78
CA VAL A 249 38.10 3.45 -1.68
C VAL A 249 38.54 4.81 -2.21
N LYS A 250 38.58 5.81 -1.33
CA LYS A 250 39.31 7.07 -1.57
C LYS A 250 40.53 7.10 -0.65
N THR A 251 41.71 7.13 -1.25
CA THR A 251 42.98 7.26 -0.53
C THR A 251 43.33 8.74 -0.33
N GLU A 252 44.28 9.00 0.57
CA GLU A 252 44.69 10.36 0.91
C GLU A 252 45.10 11.17 -0.34
N GLY A 253 44.42 12.28 -0.59
CA GLY A 253 44.66 13.15 -1.75
C GLY A 253 43.90 12.77 -3.03
N VAL A 254 43.12 11.69 -3.03
CA VAL A 254 42.31 11.24 -4.18
C VAL A 254 40.82 11.51 -3.92
N SER A 255 40.19 12.30 -4.78
CA SER A 255 38.78 12.67 -4.64
C SER A 255 37.78 11.72 -5.33
N HIS A 256 38.26 10.80 -6.16
CA HIS A 256 37.45 9.84 -6.89
C HIS A 256 37.60 8.42 -6.35
N TRP A 257 36.57 7.60 -6.53
CA TRP A 257 36.55 6.21 -6.12
C TRP A 257 37.51 5.37 -6.97
N GLN A 258 38.27 4.50 -6.32
CA GLN A 258 39.22 3.59 -6.98
C GLN A 258 39.07 2.17 -6.43
N PRO A 259 39.13 1.12 -7.28
CA PRO A 259 39.10 -0.25 -6.82
C PRO A 259 40.33 -0.56 -5.96
N ILE A 260 40.13 -1.40 -4.95
CA ILE A 260 41.25 -1.84 -4.09
C ILE A 260 42.25 -2.68 -4.88
N GLN A 261 43.55 -2.40 -4.71
CA GLN A 261 44.62 -3.14 -5.40
C GLN A 261 45.22 -4.27 -4.55
N THR A 262 45.16 -4.13 -3.22
CA THR A 262 45.75 -5.08 -2.27
C THR A 262 44.82 -5.29 -1.09
N TYR A 263 44.58 -6.55 -0.72
CA TYR A 263 43.79 -6.92 0.45
C TYR A 263 44.34 -8.20 1.08
N VAL A 264 44.03 -8.41 2.36
CA VAL A 264 44.36 -9.63 3.08
C VAL A 264 43.07 -10.35 3.43
N ASN A 265 42.89 -11.56 2.93
CA ASN A 265 41.74 -12.41 3.25
C ASN A 265 42.05 -13.23 4.51
N ILE A 266 41.24 -13.07 5.54
CA ILE A 266 41.32 -13.79 6.81
C ILE A 266 39.94 -14.40 7.05
N GLU A 267 39.86 -15.73 7.09
CA GLU A 267 38.61 -16.45 7.38
C GLU A 267 37.40 -15.98 6.55
N ASN A 268 37.60 -15.80 5.24
CA ASN A 268 36.58 -15.38 4.26
C ASN A 268 36.06 -13.94 4.43
N HIS A 269 36.79 -13.12 5.18
CA HIS A 269 36.56 -11.69 5.34
C HIS A 269 37.86 -10.94 5.05
N PHE A 270 37.76 -9.63 4.82
CA PHE A 270 38.93 -8.76 4.71
C PHE A 270 38.70 -7.46 5.47
N VAL A 271 39.81 -6.85 5.90
CA VAL A 271 39.81 -5.60 6.67
C VAL A 271 40.27 -4.46 5.76
N LEU A 272 39.49 -3.39 5.73
CA LEU A 272 39.86 -2.13 5.06
C LEU A 272 40.09 -1.05 6.11
N LYS A 273 41.09 -0.21 5.89
CA LYS A 273 41.42 0.93 6.76
C LYS A 273 41.65 2.18 5.93
N GLU A 274 40.59 2.92 5.63
CA GLU A 274 40.61 4.07 4.71
C GLU A 274 39.71 5.22 5.18
N THR A 275 39.85 6.40 4.57
CA THR A 275 39.00 7.57 4.87
C THR A 275 37.61 7.48 4.25
N ALA A 276 37.49 6.83 3.09
CA ALA A 276 36.23 6.51 2.48
C ALA A 276 36.25 5.09 1.90
N VAL A 277 35.16 4.36 2.13
CA VAL A 277 34.96 2.98 1.67
C VAL A 277 33.58 2.89 1.03
N ARG A 278 33.53 2.30 -0.16
CA ARG A 278 32.31 1.98 -0.87
C ARG A 278 32.35 0.52 -1.27
N PHE A 279 31.22 -0.16 -1.18
CA PHE A 279 31.09 -1.51 -1.72
C PHE A 279 29.65 -1.79 -2.13
N ARG A 280 29.48 -2.77 -3.02
CA ARG A 280 28.18 -3.34 -3.37
C ARG A 280 27.96 -4.66 -2.64
N GLY A 281 26.82 -4.81 -1.96
CA GLY A 281 26.45 -6.01 -1.23
C GLY A 281 24.95 -6.13 -1.00
N MET A 282 24.50 -7.22 -0.38
CA MET A 282 23.09 -7.35 0.03
C MET A 282 22.77 -6.41 1.19
N VAL A 283 21.49 -6.20 1.46
CA VAL A 283 21.02 -5.44 2.64
C VAL A 283 21.65 -5.97 3.94
N GLN A 284 21.74 -7.29 4.08
CA GLN A 284 22.38 -7.91 5.25
C GLN A 284 23.87 -7.61 5.33
N ASP A 285 24.59 -7.62 4.20
CA ASP A 285 26.02 -7.31 4.16
C ASP A 285 26.27 -5.86 4.60
N CYS A 286 25.41 -4.93 4.18
CA CYS A 286 25.47 -3.53 4.59
C CYS A 286 25.25 -3.36 6.10
N ASN A 287 24.24 -4.03 6.67
CA ASN A 287 24.00 -3.98 8.12
C ASN A 287 25.15 -4.62 8.92
N ASN A 288 25.66 -5.77 8.47
CA ASN A 288 26.81 -6.43 9.10
C ASN A 288 28.05 -5.53 9.07
N ALA A 289 28.31 -4.84 7.95
CA ALA A 289 29.41 -3.90 7.82
C ALA A 289 29.32 -2.76 8.84
N MET A 290 28.12 -2.24 9.07
CA MET A 290 27.86 -1.17 10.04
C MET A 290 28.04 -1.62 11.49
N GLU A 291 27.67 -2.86 11.83
CA GLU A 291 27.93 -3.45 13.16
C GLU A 291 29.44 -3.70 13.40
N GLN A 292 30.22 -3.89 12.36
CA GLN A 292 31.67 -4.10 12.43
C GLN A 292 32.49 -2.82 12.15
N LEU A 293 31.81 -1.69 11.96
CA LEU A 293 32.45 -0.42 11.63
C LEU A 293 33.13 0.18 12.86
N HIS A 294 34.42 0.43 12.73
CA HIS A 294 35.21 1.14 13.74
C HIS A 294 35.77 2.43 13.18
N TYR A 295 35.88 3.44 14.05
CA TYR A 295 36.46 4.73 13.75
C TYR A 295 37.67 4.99 14.63
N GLN A 296 38.76 5.48 14.03
CA GLN A 296 39.94 5.95 14.72
C GLN A 296 40.31 7.34 14.19
N GLY A 297 40.43 8.33 15.06
CA GLY A 297 40.75 9.68 14.62
C GLY A 297 40.93 10.67 15.77
N PRO A 298 41.02 11.97 15.47
CA PRO A 298 41.27 12.99 16.47
C PRO A 298 40.09 13.18 17.44
N SER A 299 40.37 13.72 18.63
CA SER A 299 39.43 13.82 19.75
C SER A 299 38.42 14.97 19.63
N ASN A 300 38.54 15.80 18.61
CA ASN A 300 37.67 16.95 18.29
C ASN A 300 36.34 16.55 17.62
N GLY A 301 36.11 15.26 17.35
CA GLY A 301 34.93 14.76 16.64
C GLY A 301 35.09 14.83 15.12
N THR A 302 34.28 14.05 14.40
CA THR A 302 34.29 13.99 12.93
C THR A 302 32.87 13.88 12.39
N THR A 303 32.69 14.09 11.09
CA THR A 303 31.43 13.79 10.40
C THR A 303 31.59 12.49 9.63
N LEU A 304 30.69 11.53 9.89
CA LEU A 304 30.54 10.31 9.10
C LEU A 304 29.37 10.51 8.12
N SER A 305 29.68 10.56 6.84
CA SER A 305 28.68 10.54 5.76
C SER A 305 28.38 9.10 5.37
N ILE A 306 27.10 8.74 5.40
CA ILE A 306 26.60 7.42 5.01
C ILE A 306 25.63 7.63 3.86
N THR A 307 25.90 6.98 2.73
CA THR A 307 25.02 7.00 1.56
C THR A 307 24.75 5.59 1.11
N VAL A 308 23.49 5.33 0.76
CA VAL A 308 23.03 4.04 0.26
C VAL A 308 22.27 4.28 -1.04
N ASP A 309 22.54 3.47 -2.04
CA ASP A 309 21.93 3.54 -3.37
C ASP A 309 21.54 2.11 -3.79
N ASP A 310 20.33 1.94 -4.31
CA ASP A 310 19.79 0.67 -4.80
C ASP A 310 20.19 0.36 -6.25
N LEU A 311 20.86 1.28 -6.95
CA LEU A 311 21.17 1.22 -8.38
C LEU A 311 19.95 1.11 -9.30
N ARG A 312 18.76 1.49 -8.84
CA ARG A 312 17.47 1.30 -9.54
C ARG A 312 17.21 -0.17 -9.89
N ASN A 313 17.50 -1.07 -8.95
CA ASN A 313 17.35 -2.51 -9.15
C ASN A 313 15.90 -2.91 -9.48
#